data_AF-A0A374BLK3-F1
#
_entry.id   AF-A0A374BLK3-F1
#
_cell.length_a   1.000
_cell.length_b   1.000
_cell.length_c   1.000
_cell.angle_alpha   90.00
_cell.angle_beta   90.00
_cell.angle_gamma   90.00
#
_symmetry.space_group_name_H-M   'P 1'
#
loop_
_entity.id
_entity.type
_entity.pdbx_description
1 polymer ?
#
loop_
_entity_poly.entity_id
_entity_poly.type
_entity_poly.pdbx_seq_one_letter_code
_entity_poly.pdbx_strand_id
1 'polypeptide(L)'
;KDVKLWIFNADDGSLVEEKHYGSAQEVASQRFALPVGHYQILAATNLIEPFFIGEATRATLNMNQLMFGLSNPSASPDHAYYGVTDIGIDKSTVNYITKNEMRHILAELTIFIKGVPDNFAMIGKVLNVATGLLPLQKNEDGTFGTASYTKEECDIPLRIAVPGETLKTETLRLMPTANGLHTTKLFIQLISPGGVVSNYDIEAPVMKSGGKYKINLEFEEMKPYMYLTSTKIDDWTEEWIYRGEILNPED
;
A
#
# COMPACT_ATOMS: atom_id res chain seq x y z
N LYS A 1 -9.29 5.68 16.39
CA LYS A 1 -9.39 4.86 17.63
C LYS A 1 -8.27 3.85 17.56
N ASP A 2 -7.77 3.34 18.69
CA ASP A 2 -6.57 2.48 18.72
C ASP A 2 -5.37 3.23 18.11
N VAL A 3 -4.68 4.02 18.93
CA VAL A 3 -3.54 4.84 18.47
C VAL A 3 -2.28 4.33 19.15
N LYS A 4 -1.32 3.89 18.36
CA LYS A 4 0.01 3.48 18.82
C LYS A 4 1.00 4.58 18.47
N LEU A 5 1.90 4.88 19.40
CA LEU A 5 2.89 5.93 19.27
C LEU A 5 4.26 5.38 19.65
N TRP A 6 5.24 5.61 18.78
CA TRP A 6 6.65 5.37 19.05
C TRP A 6 7.44 6.65 18.86
N ILE A 7 8.38 6.91 19.76
CA ILE A 7 9.37 7.98 19.63
C ILE A 7 10.73 7.31 19.58
N PHE A 8 11.46 7.54 18.50
CA PHE A 8 12.82 7.05 18.31
C PHE A 8 13.81 8.21 18.34
N ASN A 9 15.00 7.96 18.88
CA ASN A 9 16.15 8.82 18.63
C ASN A 9 16.56 8.66 17.17
N ALA A 10 16.60 9.76 16.41
CA ALA A 10 16.86 9.72 14.97
C ALA A 10 18.34 9.46 14.63
N ASP A 11 19.25 9.69 15.57
CA ASP A 11 20.70 9.57 15.35
C ASP A 11 21.17 8.10 15.48
N ASP A 12 20.63 7.35 16.45
CA ASP A 12 21.00 5.94 16.68
C ASP A 12 19.86 4.93 16.43
N GLY A 13 18.65 5.42 16.19
CA GLY A 13 17.45 4.61 15.92
C GLY A 13 16.89 3.89 17.14
N SER A 14 17.35 4.19 18.35
CA SER A 14 16.87 3.57 19.59
C SER A 14 15.46 4.04 19.97
N LEU A 15 14.66 3.12 20.51
CA LEU A 15 13.34 3.44 21.05
C LEU A 15 13.47 4.27 22.34
N VAL A 16 12.79 5.41 22.39
CA VAL A 16 12.75 6.32 23.53
C VAL A 16 11.44 6.17 24.30
N GLU A 17 10.32 6.17 23.59
CA GLU A 17 8.99 5.99 24.18
C GLU A 17 8.12 5.11 23.28
N GLU A 18 7.31 4.27 23.90
CA GLU A 18 6.23 3.52 23.26
C GLU A 18 4.96 3.66 24.10
N LYS A 19 3.85 4.01 23.45
CA LYS A 19 2.57 4.25 24.09
C LYS A 19 1.41 3.76 23.25
N HIS A 20 0.32 3.42 23.92
CA HIS A 20 -0.94 3.03 23.32
C HIS A 20 -2.09 3.82 23.94
N TYR A 21 -2.97 4.34 23.09
CA TYR A 21 -4.09 5.20 23.46
C TYR A 21 -5.38 4.75 22.77
N GLY A 22 -6.52 5.04 23.40
CA GLY A 22 -7.83 4.72 22.83
C GLY A 22 -8.24 5.65 21.69
N SER A 23 -7.74 6.88 21.69
CA SER A 23 -8.21 7.95 20.79
C SER A 23 -7.13 8.98 20.43
N ALA A 24 -7.35 9.70 19.32
CA ALA A 24 -6.48 10.81 18.92
C ALA A 24 -6.53 11.98 19.92
N GLN A 25 -7.65 12.18 20.62
CA GLN A 25 -7.79 13.20 21.65
C GLN A 25 -6.89 12.91 22.86
N GLU A 26 -6.82 11.64 23.28
CA GLU A 26 -5.90 11.23 24.34
C GLU A 26 -4.45 11.54 23.97
N VAL A 27 -4.03 11.21 22.74
CA VAL A 27 -2.68 11.53 22.25
C VAL A 27 -2.41 13.03 22.24
N ALA A 28 -3.35 13.83 21.75
CA ALA A 28 -3.21 15.28 21.68
C ALA A 28 -3.08 15.97 23.06
N SER A 29 -3.50 15.29 24.13
CA SER A 29 -3.35 15.78 25.51
C SER A 29 -2.00 15.42 26.16
N GLN A 30 -1.21 14.57 25.52
CA GLN A 30 0.06 14.09 26.07
C GLN A 30 1.19 15.10 25.88
N ARG A 31 2.17 15.01 26.78
CA ARG A 31 3.42 15.77 26.73
C ARG A 31 4.57 14.82 27.02
N PHE A 32 5.62 14.91 26.22
CA PHE A 32 6.82 14.11 26.37
C PHE A 32 7.98 15.02 26.73
N ALA A 33 8.65 14.73 27.84
CA ALA A 33 9.87 15.43 28.23
C ALA A 33 11.05 14.74 27.56
N LEU A 34 11.53 15.31 26.45
CA LEU A 34 12.64 14.78 25.67
C LEU A 34 13.87 15.67 25.85
N PRO A 35 15.08 15.09 26.02
CA PRO A 35 16.32 15.84 25.98
C PRO A 35 16.55 16.58 24.66
N VAL A 36 17.56 17.47 24.63
CA VAL A 36 18.08 18.04 23.39
C VAL A 36 18.58 16.90 22.50
N GLY A 37 18.14 16.90 21.24
CA GLY A 37 18.41 15.80 20.31
C GLY A 37 17.44 15.79 19.14
N HIS A 38 17.64 14.83 18.23
CA HIS A 38 16.82 14.64 17.05
C HIS A 38 15.97 13.37 17.22
N TYR A 39 14.68 13.46 16.87
CA TYR A 39 13.73 12.38 17.10
C TYR A 39 12.80 12.17 15.91
N GLN A 40 12.33 10.93 15.78
CA GLN A 40 11.27 10.53 14.88
C GLN A 40 10.06 10.06 15.67
N ILE A 41 8.93 10.72 15.44
CA ILE A 41 7.65 10.39 16.07
C ILE A 41 6.80 9.66 15.04
N LEU A 42 6.58 8.36 15.27
CA LEU A 42 5.67 7.53 14.49
C LEU A 42 4.36 7.38 15.25
N ALA A 43 3.26 7.77 14.65
CA ALA A 43 1.93 7.41 15.12
C ALA A 43 1.27 6.48 14.12
N ALA A 44 0.51 5.52 14.60
CA ALA A 44 -0.33 4.68 13.77
C ALA A 44 -1.70 4.49 14.42
N THR A 45 -2.74 4.28 13.61
CA THR A 45 -4.08 4.00 14.10
C THR A 45 -4.76 2.90 13.32
N ASN A 46 -5.63 2.16 14.02
CA ASN A 46 -6.35 1.01 13.48
C ASN A 46 -5.41 -0.14 13.06
N LEU A 47 -4.28 -0.29 13.75
CA LEU A 47 -3.34 -1.42 13.58
C LEU A 47 -3.81 -2.63 14.41
N ILE A 48 -4.99 -3.11 14.07
CA ILE A 48 -5.64 -4.28 14.65
C ILE A 48 -5.69 -5.41 13.62
N GLU A 49 -5.94 -6.65 14.06
CA GLU A 49 -6.05 -7.79 13.14
C GLU A 49 -6.99 -7.46 11.96
N PRO A 50 -6.59 -7.74 10.70
CA PRO A 50 -5.47 -8.62 10.27
C PRO A 50 -4.11 -7.93 10.12
N PHE A 51 -3.96 -6.67 10.53
CA PHE A 51 -2.65 -6.04 10.58
C PHE A 51 -1.79 -6.67 11.67
N PHE A 52 -0.49 -6.79 11.40
CA PHE A 52 0.50 -7.15 12.41
C PHE A 52 1.61 -6.10 12.48
N ILE A 53 2.27 -6.06 13.63
CA ILE A 53 3.48 -5.27 13.84
C ILE A 53 4.62 -6.27 13.92
N GLY A 54 5.49 -6.24 12.90
CA GLY A 54 6.71 -7.01 12.86
C GLY A 54 7.81 -6.29 13.60
N GLU A 55 8.42 -6.98 14.55
CA GLU A 55 9.64 -6.55 15.25
C GLU A 55 10.70 -7.62 15.03
N ALA A 56 11.94 -7.21 14.70
CA ALA A 56 13.03 -8.18 14.68
C ALA A 56 13.23 -8.74 16.09
N THR A 57 13.49 -10.04 16.21
CA THR A 57 13.63 -10.83 17.44
C THR A 57 14.81 -10.44 18.36
N ARG A 58 15.33 -9.22 18.26
CA ARG A 58 16.35 -8.68 19.18
C ARG A 58 15.69 -8.10 20.42
N ALA A 59 16.43 -8.13 21.54
CA ALA A 59 15.99 -7.65 22.85
C ALA A 59 15.67 -6.14 22.91
N THR A 60 15.87 -5.38 21.83
CA THR A 60 15.62 -3.93 21.77
C THR A 60 15.17 -3.55 20.36
N LEU A 61 13.99 -2.92 20.27
CA LEU A 61 13.41 -2.42 19.03
C LEU A 61 14.27 -1.27 18.47
N ASN A 62 14.59 -1.33 17.18
CA ASN A 62 15.21 -0.25 16.43
C ASN A 62 14.26 0.27 15.34
N MET A 63 14.32 1.57 15.06
CA MET A 63 13.44 2.22 14.06
C MET A 63 13.43 1.52 12.69
N ASN A 64 14.56 0.93 12.29
CA ASN A 64 14.71 0.27 10.99
C ASN A 64 14.08 -1.12 10.92
N GLN A 65 13.60 -1.65 12.05
CA GLN A 65 13.09 -3.01 12.17
C GLN A 65 11.59 -3.07 12.39
N LEU A 66 10.96 -1.95 12.75
CA LEU A 66 9.53 -1.86 12.92
C LEU A 66 8.86 -1.95 11.55
N MET A 67 7.92 -2.88 11.41
CA MET A 67 7.20 -3.12 10.16
C MET A 67 5.71 -3.26 10.42
N PHE A 68 4.87 -2.72 9.55
CA PHE A 68 3.42 -2.95 9.54
C PHE A 68 3.07 -3.84 8.36
N GLY A 69 2.43 -4.97 8.60
CA GLY A 69 2.06 -5.92 7.54
C GLY A 69 0.65 -6.47 7.69
N LEU A 70 0.25 -7.32 6.76
CA LEU A 70 -1.01 -8.07 6.80
C LEU A 70 -0.72 -9.55 7.02
N SER A 71 -1.42 -10.19 7.95
CA SER A 71 -1.28 -11.63 8.20
C SER A 71 -1.80 -12.49 7.05
N ASN A 72 -2.74 -11.95 6.26
CA ASN A 72 -3.24 -12.52 5.03
C ASN A 72 -3.25 -11.42 3.95
N PRO A 73 -2.47 -11.56 2.86
CA PRO A 73 -2.38 -10.54 1.80
C PRO A 73 -3.71 -10.31 1.07
N SER A 74 -4.62 -11.30 1.07
CA SER A 74 -5.94 -11.23 0.45
C SER A 74 -7.05 -10.72 1.39
N ALA A 75 -6.74 -10.34 2.63
CA ALA A 75 -7.75 -9.99 3.64
C ALA A 75 -8.55 -8.72 3.33
N SER A 76 -7.95 -7.76 2.62
CA SER A 76 -8.56 -6.48 2.23
C SER A 76 -9.35 -5.74 3.34
N PRO A 77 -8.76 -5.53 4.54
CA PRO A 77 -9.45 -4.91 5.68
C PRO A 77 -9.72 -3.42 5.46
N ASP A 78 -10.44 -2.77 6.39
CA ASP A 78 -10.46 -1.30 6.46
C ASP A 78 -9.05 -0.72 6.70
N HIS A 79 -8.85 0.52 6.25
CA HIS A 79 -7.53 1.15 6.31
C HIS A 79 -7.03 1.29 7.73
N ALA A 80 -5.76 0.91 7.91
CA ALA A 80 -4.91 1.40 8.97
C ALA A 80 -4.10 2.58 8.45
N TYR A 81 -3.70 3.46 9.37
CA TYR A 81 -3.01 4.70 9.03
C TYR A 81 -1.73 4.83 9.83
N TYR A 82 -0.76 5.53 9.26
CA TYR A 82 0.47 5.91 9.95
C TYR A 82 0.91 7.30 9.52
N GLY A 83 1.70 7.96 10.36
CA GLY A 83 2.39 9.18 10.00
C GLY A 83 3.70 9.31 10.76
N VAL A 84 4.63 10.04 10.17
CA VAL A 84 5.96 10.26 10.74
C VAL A 84 6.25 11.75 10.81
N THR A 85 6.75 12.21 11.94
CA THR A 85 7.23 13.57 12.13
C THR A 85 8.69 13.53 12.59
N ASP A 86 9.58 14.14 11.80
CA ASP A 86 10.95 14.46 12.19
C ASP A 86 10.94 15.73 13.08
N ILE A 87 11.61 15.71 14.23
CA ILE A 87 11.74 16.87 15.12
C ILE A 87 13.14 16.99 15.71
N GLY A 88 13.69 18.21 15.69
CA GLY A 88 14.90 18.58 16.44
C GLY A 88 14.55 19.43 17.66
N ILE A 89 15.02 19.02 18.84
CA ILE A 89 14.88 19.78 20.08
C ILE A 89 16.21 20.50 20.32
N ASP A 90 16.20 21.83 20.23
CA ASP A 90 17.42 22.64 20.31
C ASP A 90 17.75 23.10 21.75
N LYS A 91 16.75 23.16 22.63
CA LYS A 91 16.86 23.65 24.01
C LYS A 91 15.90 22.90 24.94
N SER A 92 16.27 22.78 26.21
CA SER A 92 15.49 22.05 27.22
C SER A 92 14.29 22.82 27.82
N THR A 93 14.09 24.09 27.45
CA THR A 93 13.08 24.98 28.06
C THR A 93 11.94 25.38 27.14
N VAL A 94 11.87 24.79 25.94
CA VAL A 94 10.87 25.10 24.92
C VAL A 94 9.87 23.96 24.76
N ASN A 95 8.65 24.29 24.35
CA ASN A 95 7.61 23.31 24.03
C ASN A 95 7.39 23.31 22.52
N TYR A 96 7.37 22.13 21.91
CA TYR A 96 7.03 21.96 20.51
C TYR A 96 5.66 21.29 20.38
N ILE A 97 4.87 21.73 19.41
CA ILE A 97 3.64 21.08 19.02
C ILE A 97 3.88 20.47 17.64
N THR A 98 3.74 19.16 17.54
CA THR A 98 3.91 18.43 16.30
C THR A 98 2.56 18.05 15.71
N LYS A 99 2.49 18.03 14.38
CA LYS A 99 1.38 17.45 13.63
C LYS A 99 1.92 16.25 12.85
N ASN A 100 1.19 15.14 12.94
CA ASN A 100 1.53 13.92 12.24
C ASN A 100 0.52 13.74 11.10
N GLU A 101 0.96 13.95 9.86
CA GLU A 101 0.09 13.80 8.69
C GLU A 101 -0.09 12.32 8.40
N MET A 102 -1.31 11.82 8.65
CA MET A 102 -1.62 10.41 8.55
C MET A 102 -1.85 10.00 7.09
N ARG A 103 -1.33 8.82 6.72
CA ARG A 103 -1.45 8.19 5.41
C ARG A 103 -1.94 6.76 5.56
N HIS A 104 -2.63 6.26 4.54
CA HIS A 104 -3.05 4.87 4.49
C HIS A 104 -1.82 3.97 4.40
N ILE A 105 -1.85 2.82 5.08
CA ILE A 105 -0.81 1.79 4.95
C ILE A 105 -0.99 1.04 3.62
N LEU A 106 -2.23 0.67 3.30
CA LEU A 106 -2.56 -0.13 2.12
C LEU A 106 -2.75 0.74 0.87
N ALA A 107 -2.42 0.16 -0.28
CA ALA A 107 -2.83 0.66 -1.59
C ALA A 107 -4.26 0.18 -1.90
N GLU A 108 -4.97 0.92 -2.75
CA GLU A 108 -6.28 0.53 -3.29
C GLU A 108 -6.14 0.17 -4.78
N LEU A 109 -6.66 -0.98 -5.19
CA LEU A 109 -6.72 -1.39 -6.59
C LEU A 109 -8.16 -1.70 -6.99
N THR A 110 -8.62 -1.13 -8.10
CA THR A 110 -9.89 -1.50 -8.73
C THR A 110 -9.69 -1.75 -10.21
N ILE A 111 -10.22 -2.85 -10.72
CA ILE A 111 -10.11 -3.26 -12.12
C ILE A 111 -11.47 -3.12 -12.79
N PHE A 112 -11.46 -2.50 -13.97
CA PHE A 112 -12.60 -2.30 -14.84
C PHE A 112 -12.29 -2.95 -16.19
N ILE A 113 -13.16 -3.85 -16.64
CA ILE A 113 -13.06 -4.48 -17.95
C ILE A 113 -14.37 -4.26 -18.69
N LYS A 114 -14.33 -3.42 -19.73
CA LYS A 114 -15.49 -3.10 -20.54
C LYS A 114 -15.65 -4.11 -21.68
N GLY A 115 -16.90 -4.44 -22.01
CA GLY A 115 -17.22 -5.35 -23.12
C GLY A 115 -17.02 -6.83 -22.81
N VAL A 116 -16.82 -7.23 -21.55
CA VAL A 116 -16.77 -8.65 -21.18
C VAL A 116 -18.14 -9.29 -21.46
N PRO A 117 -18.20 -10.41 -22.20
CA PRO A 117 -19.48 -11.07 -22.46
C PRO A 117 -20.15 -11.59 -21.18
N ASP A 118 -21.48 -11.61 -21.21
CA ASP A 118 -22.31 -11.99 -20.06
C ASP A 118 -21.92 -13.34 -19.46
N ASN A 119 -21.97 -13.43 -18.13
CA ASN A 119 -21.70 -14.65 -17.36
C ASN A 119 -20.25 -15.17 -17.45
N PHE A 120 -19.33 -14.42 -18.05
CA PHE A 120 -17.91 -14.70 -17.88
C PHE A 120 -17.51 -14.49 -16.41
N ALA A 121 -16.72 -15.42 -15.89
CA ALA A 121 -16.12 -15.30 -14.56
C ALA A 121 -14.70 -14.72 -14.67
N MET A 122 -14.39 -13.75 -13.83
CA MET A 122 -13.05 -13.22 -13.62
C MET A 122 -12.53 -13.69 -12.27
N ILE A 123 -11.33 -14.24 -12.26
CA ILE A 123 -10.50 -14.43 -11.06
C ILE A 123 -9.10 -13.92 -11.37
N GLY A 124 -8.27 -13.69 -10.35
CA GLY A 124 -6.90 -13.30 -10.60
C GLY A 124 -6.07 -13.15 -9.34
N LYS A 125 -4.87 -12.61 -9.51
CA LYS A 125 -3.91 -12.34 -8.45
C LYS A 125 -3.07 -11.12 -8.76
N VAL A 126 -2.66 -10.39 -7.73
CA VAL A 126 -1.49 -9.51 -7.76
C VAL A 126 -0.32 -10.33 -7.21
N LEU A 127 0.73 -10.51 -8.01
CA LEU A 127 1.75 -11.54 -7.78
C LEU A 127 2.93 -11.08 -6.90
N ASN A 128 3.00 -9.79 -6.59
CA ASN A 128 4.19 -9.21 -5.99
C ASN A 128 3.89 -8.05 -5.01
N VAL A 129 2.86 -8.23 -4.19
CA VAL A 129 2.60 -7.32 -3.07
C VAL A 129 3.64 -7.54 -1.98
N ALA A 130 4.04 -6.48 -1.29
CA ALA A 130 4.95 -6.58 -0.15
C ALA A 130 4.30 -7.33 1.02
N THR A 131 5.10 -8.00 1.87
CA THR A 131 4.58 -8.56 3.13
C THR A 131 4.36 -7.49 4.21
N GLY A 132 5.01 -6.34 4.06
CA GLY A 132 4.91 -5.25 5.02
C GLY A 132 5.43 -3.91 4.51
N LEU A 133 5.34 -2.92 5.39
CA LEU A 133 5.76 -1.53 5.21
C LEU A 133 6.68 -1.16 6.37
N LEU A 134 7.85 -0.61 6.07
CA LEU A 134 8.79 -0.05 7.03
C LEU A 134 8.47 1.45 7.16
N PRO A 135 7.70 1.87 8.17
CA PRO A 135 7.08 3.19 8.21
C PRO A 135 8.10 4.32 8.42
N LEU A 136 9.26 4.02 9.03
CA LEU A 136 10.32 5.00 9.33
C LEU A 136 11.41 5.07 8.27
N GLN A 137 11.35 4.23 7.23
CA GLN A 137 12.24 4.33 6.09
C GLN A 137 11.66 5.26 5.02
N LYS A 138 12.53 6.03 4.35
CA LYS A 138 12.15 6.92 3.26
C LYS A 138 12.26 6.20 1.92
N ASN A 139 11.29 6.42 1.06
CA ASN A 139 11.34 6.11 -0.36
C ASN A 139 12.30 7.05 -1.10
N GLU A 140 12.61 6.77 -2.36
CA GLU A 140 13.48 7.61 -3.20
C GLU A 140 12.95 9.05 -3.36
N ASP A 141 11.64 9.23 -3.31
CA ASP A 141 10.98 10.55 -3.34
C ASP A 141 11.00 11.28 -1.99
N GLY A 142 11.69 10.73 -0.98
CA GLY A 142 11.84 11.29 0.36
C GLY A 142 10.64 11.07 1.29
N THR A 143 9.56 10.45 0.81
CA THR A 143 8.39 10.15 1.65
C THR A 143 8.61 8.93 2.53
N PHE A 144 8.10 8.96 3.76
CA PHE A 144 8.14 7.82 4.68
C PHE A 144 7.24 6.66 4.24
N GLY A 145 7.62 5.44 4.60
CA GLY A 145 6.89 4.21 4.33
C GLY A 145 7.42 3.46 3.13
N THR A 146 8.53 2.75 3.31
CA THR A 146 9.12 1.90 2.26
C THR A 146 8.53 0.49 2.34
N ALA A 147 8.10 -0.05 1.20
CA ALA A 147 7.63 -1.44 1.14
C ALA A 147 8.74 -2.43 1.53
N SER A 148 8.38 -3.61 2.07
CA SER A 148 9.33 -4.69 2.29
C SER A 148 9.79 -5.32 0.96
N TYR A 149 10.96 -5.95 0.96
CA TYR A 149 11.48 -6.69 -0.20
C TYR A 149 10.78 -8.04 -0.41
N THR A 150 10.36 -8.68 0.68
CA THR A 150 9.63 -9.96 0.58
C THR A 150 8.27 -9.71 -0.04
N LYS A 151 7.90 -10.60 -0.97
CA LYS A 151 6.66 -10.51 -1.74
C LYS A 151 5.76 -11.72 -1.51
N GLU A 152 4.47 -11.49 -1.63
CA GLU A 152 3.41 -12.49 -1.60
C GLU A 152 2.41 -12.25 -2.73
N GLU A 153 1.49 -13.20 -2.89
CA GLU A 153 0.37 -13.10 -3.83
C GLU A 153 -0.88 -12.62 -3.08
N CYS A 154 -1.62 -11.68 -3.67
CA CYS A 154 -2.91 -11.21 -3.19
C CYS A 154 -3.97 -11.64 -4.21
N ASP A 155 -4.99 -12.35 -3.76
CA ASP A 155 -6.06 -12.83 -4.63
C ASP A 155 -7.01 -11.71 -5.05
N ILE A 156 -7.44 -11.76 -6.30
CA ILE A 156 -8.55 -10.98 -6.83
C ILE A 156 -9.78 -11.90 -6.77
N PRO A 157 -10.77 -11.60 -5.91
CA PRO A 157 -11.94 -12.45 -5.73
C PRO A 157 -12.74 -12.62 -7.02
N LEU A 158 -13.44 -13.76 -7.10
CA LEU A 158 -14.33 -14.08 -8.20
C LEU A 158 -15.34 -12.95 -8.46
N ARG A 159 -15.43 -12.55 -9.71
CA ARG A 159 -16.49 -11.67 -10.23
C ARG A 159 -17.13 -12.27 -11.46
N ILE A 160 -18.44 -12.10 -11.59
CA ILE A 160 -19.20 -12.56 -12.76
C ILE A 160 -19.67 -11.34 -13.53
N ALA A 161 -19.45 -11.34 -14.85
CA ALA A 161 -19.93 -10.30 -15.75
C ALA A 161 -21.45 -10.27 -15.76
N VAL A 162 -22.02 -9.09 -15.50
CA VAL A 162 -23.46 -8.85 -15.52
C VAL A 162 -23.84 -8.25 -16.89
N PRO A 163 -24.97 -8.67 -17.49
CA PRO A 163 -25.40 -8.17 -18.78
C PRO A 163 -25.49 -6.65 -18.85
N GLY A 164 -24.83 -6.07 -19.87
CA GLY A 164 -24.86 -4.63 -20.14
C GLY A 164 -24.02 -3.76 -19.19
N GLU A 165 -23.25 -4.37 -18.28
CA GLU A 165 -22.41 -3.64 -17.33
C GLU A 165 -20.91 -3.84 -17.62
N THR A 166 -20.09 -2.84 -17.27
CA THR A 166 -18.64 -3.01 -17.19
C THR A 166 -18.31 -3.92 -16.02
N LEU A 167 -17.53 -4.98 -16.27
CA LEU A 167 -17.06 -5.83 -15.19
C LEU A 167 -16.15 -5.00 -14.28
N LYS A 168 -16.51 -4.93 -13.00
CA LYS A 168 -15.79 -4.16 -11.98
C LYS A 168 -15.47 -5.02 -10.77
N THR A 169 -14.22 -5.04 -10.34
CA THR A 169 -13.84 -5.67 -9.07
C THR A 169 -14.31 -4.83 -7.88
N GLU A 170 -14.48 -5.47 -6.72
CA GLU A 170 -14.41 -4.72 -5.47
C GLU A 170 -13.06 -3.99 -5.38
N THR A 171 -13.02 -2.87 -4.66
CA THR A 171 -11.77 -2.18 -4.38
C THR A 171 -10.96 -3.04 -3.42
N LEU A 172 -9.88 -3.61 -3.93
CA LEU A 172 -8.93 -4.39 -3.14
C LEU A 172 -8.05 -3.45 -2.34
N ARG A 173 -7.85 -3.77 -1.07
CA ARG A 173 -6.88 -3.09 -0.21
C ARG A 173 -5.75 -4.06 0.09
N LEU A 174 -4.57 -3.75 -0.41
CA LEU A 174 -3.41 -4.64 -0.36
C LEU A 174 -2.15 -3.86 -0.01
N MET A 175 -1.11 -4.57 0.42
CA MET A 175 0.20 -3.98 0.58
C MET A 175 0.72 -3.42 -0.77
N PRO A 176 1.55 -2.37 -0.77
CA PRO A 176 2.14 -1.83 -1.99
C PRO A 176 3.01 -2.87 -2.71
N THR A 177 3.44 -2.55 -3.93
CA THR A 177 4.38 -3.40 -4.67
C THR A 177 5.67 -3.58 -3.86
N ALA A 178 6.16 -4.82 -3.78
CA ALA A 178 7.38 -5.12 -3.03
C ALA A 178 8.57 -4.30 -3.53
N ASN A 179 9.42 -3.86 -2.60
CA ASN A 179 10.54 -2.99 -2.89
C ASN A 179 11.59 -3.69 -3.78
N GLY A 180 12.30 -2.91 -4.60
CA GLY A 180 13.24 -3.41 -5.61
C GLY A 180 12.59 -3.92 -6.89
N LEU A 181 11.27 -3.86 -7.02
CA LEU A 181 10.54 -4.21 -8.24
C LEU A 181 10.15 -2.95 -9.02
N HIS A 182 10.24 -3.03 -10.34
CA HIS A 182 9.94 -1.90 -11.23
C HIS A 182 8.49 -1.89 -11.75
N THR A 183 7.76 -2.99 -11.56
CA THR A 183 6.37 -3.14 -12.01
C THR A 183 5.54 -3.93 -11.00
N THR A 184 4.25 -3.60 -10.91
CA THR A 184 3.22 -4.47 -10.32
C THR A 184 2.86 -5.55 -11.33
N LYS A 185 2.85 -6.81 -10.91
CA LYS A 185 2.49 -7.94 -11.77
C LYS A 185 1.12 -8.46 -11.39
N LEU A 186 0.21 -8.56 -12.34
CA LEU A 186 -1.10 -9.15 -12.16
C LEU A 186 -1.27 -10.34 -13.11
N PHE A 187 -2.00 -11.33 -12.64
CA PHE A 187 -2.49 -12.44 -13.44
C PHE A 187 -4.01 -12.45 -13.37
N ILE A 188 -4.67 -12.39 -14.51
CA ILE A 188 -6.14 -12.41 -14.62
C ILE A 188 -6.55 -13.60 -15.48
N GLN A 189 -7.59 -14.30 -15.06
CA GLN A 189 -8.27 -15.31 -15.85
C GLN A 189 -9.70 -14.88 -16.12
N LEU A 190 -10.11 -14.97 -17.39
CA LEU A 190 -11.50 -14.87 -17.79
C LEU A 190 -11.97 -16.25 -18.24
N ILE A 191 -13.05 -16.72 -17.63
CA ILE A 191 -13.61 -18.06 -17.83
C ILE A 191 -14.98 -17.91 -18.45
N SER A 192 -15.16 -18.42 -19.66
CA SER A 192 -16.47 -18.40 -20.32
C SER A 192 -17.47 -19.33 -19.61
N PRO A 193 -18.78 -19.16 -19.83
CA PRO A 193 -19.79 -20.09 -19.30
C PRO A 193 -19.59 -21.55 -19.74
N GLY A 194 -18.91 -21.76 -20.88
CA GLY A 194 -18.53 -23.09 -21.37
C GLY A 194 -17.24 -23.66 -20.77
N GLY A 195 -16.61 -22.95 -19.83
CA GLY A 195 -15.38 -23.36 -19.16
C GLY A 195 -14.09 -23.08 -19.92
N VAL A 196 -14.14 -22.32 -21.03
CA VAL A 196 -12.92 -21.91 -21.74
C VAL A 196 -12.22 -20.84 -20.94
N VAL A 197 -10.93 -21.04 -20.65
CA VAL A 197 -10.11 -20.14 -19.84
C VAL A 197 -9.18 -19.32 -20.73
N SER A 198 -9.24 -18.01 -20.60
CA SER A 198 -8.30 -17.04 -21.17
C SER A 198 -7.43 -16.46 -20.06
N ASN A 199 -6.11 -16.51 -20.23
CA ASN A 199 -5.14 -16.03 -19.25
C ASN A 199 -4.48 -14.74 -19.72
N TYR A 200 -4.25 -13.82 -18.78
CA TYR A 200 -3.67 -12.51 -19.03
C TYR A 200 -2.61 -12.18 -17.97
N ASP A 201 -1.37 -12.06 -18.41
CA ASP A 201 -0.24 -11.54 -17.64
C ASP A 201 -0.14 -10.02 -17.87
N ILE A 202 -0.15 -9.25 -16.80
CA ILE A 202 -0.19 -7.79 -16.86
C ILE A 202 0.95 -7.22 -16.03
N GLU A 203 1.77 -6.38 -16.65
CA GLU A 203 2.71 -5.53 -15.95
C GLU A 203 2.17 -4.11 -15.91
N ALA A 204 2.08 -3.54 -14.72
CA ALA A 204 1.62 -2.19 -14.47
C ALA A 204 2.66 -1.41 -13.67
N PRO A 205 2.56 -0.07 -13.57
CA PRO A 205 3.43 0.73 -12.71
C PRO A 205 3.40 0.27 -11.24
N VAL A 206 4.35 0.73 -10.44
CA VAL A 206 4.46 0.33 -9.02
C VAL A 206 3.32 0.94 -8.19
N MET A 207 2.69 0.12 -7.33
CA MET A 207 1.78 0.62 -6.31
C MET A 207 2.55 1.09 -5.09
N LYS A 208 2.20 2.28 -4.58
CA LYS A 208 2.73 2.89 -3.37
C LYS A 208 1.70 2.83 -2.25
N SER A 209 2.20 2.89 -1.02
CA SER A 209 1.37 2.95 0.18
C SER A 209 0.40 4.14 0.10
N GLY A 210 -0.89 3.87 0.32
CA GLY A 210 -1.96 4.85 0.23
C GLY A 210 -2.33 5.36 -1.15
N GLY A 211 -1.68 4.85 -2.21
CA GLY A 211 -2.08 5.12 -3.59
C GLY A 211 -3.38 4.42 -3.95
N LYS A 212 -4.10 5.01 -4.90
CA LYS A 212 -5.37 4.52 -5.45
C LYS A 212 -5.21 4.29 -6.95
N TYR A 213 -5.34 3.04 -7.34
CA TYR A 213 -5.02 2.56 -8.68
C TYR A 213 -6.28 2.02 -9.35
N LYS A 214 -6.55 2.52 -10.56
CA LYS A 214 -7.65 2.04 -11.39
C LYS A 214 -7.09 1.45 -12.67
N ILE A 215 -7.32 0.17 -12.93
CA ILE A 215 -6.99 -0.45 -14.20
C ILE A 215 -8.24 -0.40 -15.08
N ASN A 216 -8.15 0.21 -16.26
CA ASN A 216 -9.22 0.15 -17.26
C ASN A 216 -8.75 -0.63 -18.48
N LEU A 217 -9.50 -1.67 -18.83
CA LEU A 217 -9.26 -2.55 -19.97
C LEU A 217 -10.52 -2.63 -20.85
N GLU A 218 -10.32 -2.83 -22.15
CA GLU A 218 -11.37 -3.15 -23.11
C GLU A 218 -11.18 -4.61 -23.54
N PHE A 219 -12.20 -5.45 -23.35
CA PHE A 219 -12.11 -6.91 -23.52
C PHE A 219 -11.56 -7.32 -24.90
N GLU A 220 -12.03 -6.67 -25.96
CA GLU A 220 -11.63 -6.94 -27.35
C GLU A 220 -10.16 -6.58 -27.64
N GLU A 221 -9.56 -5.71 -26.83
CA GLU A 221 -8.17 -5.27 -26.99
C GLU A 221 -7.19 -6.08 -26.12
N MET A 222 -7.70 -6.84 -25.14
CA MET A 222 -6.86 -7.59 -24.20
C MET A 222 -6.01 -8.64 -24.93
N LYS A 223 -4.71 -8.67 -24.62
CA LYS A 223 -3.74 -9.65 -25.12
C LYS A 223 -3.22 -10.51 -23.98
N PRO A 224 -2.78 -11.76 -24.23
CA PRO A 224 -2.25 -12.64 -23.19
C PRO A 224 -1.14 -12.01 -22.34
N TYR A 225 -0.36 -11.10 -22.91
CA TYR A 225 0.60 -10.27 -22.19
C TYR A 225 0.32 -8.79 -22.46
N MET A 226 0.25 -7.98 -21.40
CA MET A 226 -0.01 -6.53 -21.50
C MET A 226 0.93 -5.73 -20.61
N TYR A 227 1.37 -4.58 -21.13
CA TYR A 227 2.05 -3.56 -20.36
C TYR A 227 1.15 -2.34 -20.23
N LEU A 228 0.83 -1.93 -19.00
CA LEU A 228 -0.01 -0.77 -18.73
C LEU A 228 0.85 0.47 -18.51
N THR A 229 0.33 1.60 -18.96
CA THR A 229 0.93 2.92 -18.73
C THR A 229 0.06 3.70 -17.75
N SER A 230 0.68 4.54 -16.91
CA SER A 230 -0.07 5.40 -16.00
C SER A 230 -0.42 6.74 -16.62
N THR A 231 -1.60 7.22 -16.27
CA THR A 231 -2.02 8.62 -16.36
C THR A 231 -2.32 9.07 -14.94
N LYS A 232 -1.51 10.00 -14.42
CA LYS A 232 -1.70 10.55 -13.06
C LYS A 232 -2.94 11.46 -13.06
N ILE A 233 -3.90 11.16 -12.19
CA ILE A 233 -5.12 11.98 -12.01
C ILE A 233 -4.86 13.04 -10.93
N ASP A 234 -4.26 12.63 -9.81
CA ASP A 234 -3.85 13.51 -8.71
C ASP A 234 -2.66 12.89 -7.95
N ASP A 235 -2.23 13.48 -6.83
CA ASP A 235 -1.08 13.00 -6.05
C ASP A 235 -1.24 11.60 -5.44
N TRP A 236 -2.48 11.10 -5.36
CA TRP A 236 -2.84 9.84 -4.72
C TRP A 236 -3.52 8.86 -5.68
N THR A 237 -4.01 9.33 -6.82
CA THR A 237 -4.82 8.55 -7.76
C THR A 237 -4.14 8.45 -9.12
N GLU A 238 -3.93 7.21 -9.55
CA GLU A 238 -3.43 6.89 -10.88
C GLU A 238 -4.42 6.01 -11.64
N GLU A 239 -4.58 6.33 -12.92
CA GLU A 239 -5.30 5.50 -13.87
C GLU A 239 -4.31 4.77 -14.76
N TRP A 240 -4.45 3.45 -14.83
CA TRP A 240 -3.61 2.57 -15.63
C TRP A 240 -4.42 2.05 -16.79
N ILE A 241 -3.92 2.30 -18.00
CA ILE A 241 -4.58 1.96 -19.25
C ILE A 241 -3.63 1.16 -20.14
N TYR A 242 -4.20 0.20 -20.85
CA TYR A 242 -3.50 -0.47 -21.94
C TYR A 242 -3.55 0.44 -23.18
N ARG A 243 -2.38 0.68 -23.80
CA ARG A 243 -2.26 1.51 -25.00
C ARG A 243 -1.67 0.69 -26.18
N GLY A 244 -2.10 -0.55 -26.37
CA GLY A 244 -1.61 -1.39 -27.47
C GLY A 244 -0.08 -1.51 -27.53
N GLU A 245 0.45 -1.95 -28.67
CA GLU A 245 1.89 -1.79 -28.95
C GLU A 245 2.15 -0.35 -29.41
N ILE A 246 3.06 0.35 -28.72
CA ILE A 246 3.81 1.44 -29.36
C ILE A 246 4.82 0.74 -30.27
N LEU A 247 4.43 0.50 -31.53
CA LEU A 247 5.43 0.26 -32.58
C LEU A 247 6.37 1.48 -32.58
N ASN A 248 7.67 1.21 -32.53
CA ASN A 248 8.71 2.23 -32.50
C ASN A 248 8.39 3.36 -33.49
N PRO A 249 8.36 4.64 -33.04
CA PRO A 249 8.25 5.78 -33.96
C PRO A 249 9.55 6.07 -34.74
N GLU A 250 10.55 5.17 -34.71
CA GLU A 250 11.82 5.29 -35.46
C GLU A 250 12.02 4.19 -36.53
N ASP A 251 10.96 3.48 -36.95
CA ASP A 251 10.97 2.74 -38.23
C ASP A 251 10.35 3.56 -39.37
#